data_AF-A0A3A9SRA8-F1
#
_entry.id   AF-A0A3A9SRA8-F1
#
_cell.length_a   1.000
_cell.length_b   1.000
_cell.length_c   1.000
_cell.angle_alpha   90.00
_cell.angle_beta   90.00
_cell.angle_gamma   90.00
#
_symmetry.space_group_name_H-M   'P 1'
#
loop_
_entity.id
_entity.type
_entity.pdbx_description
1 polymer ?
#
loop_
_entity_poly.entity_id
_entity_poly.type
_entity_poly.pdbx_seq_one_letter_code
_entity_poly.pdbx_strand_id
1 'polypeptide(L)'
;MRILTDVSKAELDYLTSQPTAKAMIEKVKTEGKYIAEGDAQGAAAFVASRKQQRQENALSISEEGMAALKKDKEAKAEKTTTDTDSVDKEIERLKEKKAELEQKLRTADEAKRQQIEAELNQVNAELLLKTTESYRREHSSVY
;
A
#
# COMPACT_ATOMS: atom_id res chain seq x y z
N MET A 1 -18.68 5.68 -14.11
CA MET A 1 -19.10 5.66 -12.68
C MET A 1 -20.54 6.11 -12.60
N ARG A 2 -21.49 5.22 -12.26
CA ARG A 2 -22.85 5.64 -11.89
C ARG A 2 -22.79 6.14 -10.45
N ILE A 3 -22.87 7.45 -10.27
CA ILE A 3 -23.05 8.06 -8.95
C ILE A 3 -24.47 7.67 -8.52
N LEU A 4 -24.60 6.92 -7.42
CA LEU A 4 -25.90 6.54 -6.85
C LEU A 4 -26.66 7.82 -6.51
N THR A 5 -27.51 8.27 -7.41
CA THR A 5 -28.41 9.38 -7.17
C THR A 5 -29.79 8.91 -7.59
N ASP A 6 -30.69 8.97 -6.61
CA ASP A 6 -32.13 8.68 -6.65
C ASP A 6 -32.54 7.20 -6.61
N VAL A 7 -32.22 6.52 -5.50
CA VAL A 7 -32.98 5.32 -5.08
C VAL A 7 -34.36 5.79 -4.64
N SER A 8 -35.40 5.41 -5.38
CA SER A 8 -36.78 5.75 -5.02
C SER A 8 -37.17 5.09 -3.71
N LYS A 9 -38.15 5.66 -2.98
CA LYS A 9 -38.65 5.07 -1.73
C LYS A 9 -39.10 3.61 -1.92
N ALA A 10 -39.70 3.30 -3.06
CA ALA A 10 -40.11 1.94 -3.41
C ALA A 10 -38.93 0.98 -3.61
N GLU A 11 -37.83 1.45 -4.22
CA GLU A 11 -36.60 0.66 -4.35
C GLU A 11 -35.89 0.47 -3.00
N LEU A 12 -35.94 1.49 -2.13
CA LEU A 12 -35.43 1.38 -0.76
C LEU A 12 -36.23 0.35 0.05
N ASP A 13 -37.56 0.39 -0.06
CA ASP A 13 -38.47 -0.57 0.59
C ASP A 13 -38.25 -1.99 0.03
N TYR A 14 -38.05 -2.12 -1.29
CA TYR A 14 -37.70 -3.39 -1.90
C TYR A 14 -36.36 -3.93 -1.39
N LEU A 15 -35.31 -3.11 -1.34
CA LEU A 15 -33.99 -3.48 -0.83
C LEU A 15 -34.03 -3.89 0.66
N THR A 16 -34.79 -3.18 1.49
CA THR A 16 -34.93 -3.48 2.92
C THR A 16 -35.85 -4.69 3.20
N SER A 17 -36.75 -5.02 2.27
CA SER A 17 -37.56 -6.23 2.32
C SER A 17 -36.78 -7.51 1.99
N GLN A 18 -35.57 -7.38 1.42
CA GLN A 18 -34.74 -8.54 1.11
C GLN A 18 -34.38 -9.29 2.40
N PRO A 19 -34.41 -10.64 2.40
CA PRO A 19 -34.21 -11.44 3.59
C PRO A 19 -32.85 -11.20 4.25
N THR A 20 -31.81 -10.96 3.45
CA THR A 20 -30.47 -10.59 3.91
C THR A 20 -30.44 -9.23 4.59
N ALA A 21 -31.06 -8.22 3.98
CA ALA A 21 -31.17 -6.88 4.56
C ALA A 21 -31.97 -6.89 5.88
N LYS A 22 -33.09 -7.62 5.91
CA LYS A 22 -33.90 -7.78 7.11
C LYS A 22 -33.14 -8.48 8.24
N ALA A 23 -32.41 -9.56 7.93
CA ALA A 23 -31.56 -10.26 8.89
C ALA A 23 -30.43 -9.37 9.41
N MET A 24 -29.82 -8.54 8.56
CA MET A 24 -28.81 -7.56 8.99
C MET A 24 -29.40 -6.49 9.91
N ILE A 25 -30.59 -5.96 9.57
CA ILE A 25 -31.27 -4.97 10.41
C ILE A 25 -31.66 -5.57 11.76
N GLU A 26 -32.17 -6.80 11.78
CA GLU A 26 -32.51 -7.52 13.02
C GLU A 26 -31.26 -7.79 13.86
N LYS A 27 -30.17 -8.25 13.23
CA LYS A 27 -28.89 -8.46 13.90
C LYS A 27 -28.31 -7.18 14.48
N VAL A 28 -28.42 -6.05 13.79
CA VAL A 28 -28.01 -4.74 14.33
C VAL A 28 -28.92 -4.30 15.48
N LYS A 29 -30.20 -4.65 15.46
CA LYS A 29 -31.13 -4.37 16.56
C LYS A 29 -30.87 -5.24 17.79
N THR A 30 -30.46 -6.51 17.61
CA THR A 30 -30.26 -7.46 18.70
C THR A 30 -28.83 -7.43 19.26
N GLU A 31 -27.82 -7.31 18.39
CA GLU A 31 -26.40 -7.33 18.76
C GLU A 31 -25.75 -5.94 18.73
N GLY A 32 -26.35 -4.97 18.05
CA GLY A 32 -25.82 -3.62 17.99
C GLY A 32 -26.18 -2.83 19.24
N LYS A 33 -25.22 -2.05 19.74
CA LYS A 33 -25.48 -1.02 20.75
C LYS A 33 -26.23 0.14 20.09
N TYR A 34 -27.55 0.18 20.23
CA TYR A 34 -28.35 1.31 19.78
C TYR A 34 -28.10 2.53 20.68
N ILE A 35 -27.81 3.67 20.06
CA ILE A 35 -27.68 4.97 20.73
C ILE A 35 -28.80 5.83 20.16
N ALA A 36 -29.72 6.26 21.02
CA ALA A 36 -30.87 7.05 20.59
C ALA A 36 -30.43 8.41 20.04
N GLU A 37 -31.16 8.92 19.04
CA GLU A 37 -30.90 10.26 18.49
C GLU A 37 -31.05 11.32 19.59
N GLY A 38 -30.02 12.13 19.79
CA GLY A 38 -29.97 13.15 20.84
C GLY A 38 -29.30 12.70 22.15
N ASP A 39 -28.96 11.42 22.31
CA ASP A 39 -28.22 10.95 23.49
C ASP A 39 -26.70 11.20 23.35
N ALA A 40 -26.29 12.41 23.70
CA ALA A 40 -24.88 12.81 23.69
C ALA A 40 -24.01 12.00 24.67
N GLN A 41 -24.59 11.50 25.77
CA GLN A 41 -23.85 10.71 26.77
C GLN A 41 -23.61 9.28 26.27
N GLY A 42 -24.62 8.64 25.69
CA GLY A 42 -24.49 7.32 25.05
C GLY A 42 -23.50 7.36 23.88
N ALA A 43 -23.53 8.41 23.07
CA ALA A 43 -22.57 8.63 21.99
C ALA A 43 -21.12 8.75 22.50
N ALA A 44 -20.90 9.56 23.54
CA ALA A 44 -19.59 9.74 24.15
C ALA A 44 -19.07 8.43 24.78
N ALA A 45 -19.93 7.68 25.47
CA ALA A 45 -19.58 6.40 26.08
C ALA A 45 -19.19 5.36 25.01
N PHE A 46 -19.91 5.29 23.89
CA PHE A 46 -19.58 4.38 22.79
C PHE A 46 -18.23 4.71 22.16
N VAL A 47 -17.93 5.99 21.93
CA VAL A 47 -16.63 6.43 21.41
C VAL A 47 -15.50 6.09 22.38
N ALA A 48 -15.71 6.30 23.68
CA ALA A 48 -14.73 5.95 24.72
C ALA A 48 -14.48 4.44 24.78
N SER A 49 -15.53 3.61 24.79
CA SER A 49 -15.38 2.14 24.76
C SER A 49 -14.65 1.67 23.51
N ARG A 50 -14.90 2.26 22.34
CA ARG A 50 -14.18 1.91 21.09
C ARG A 50 -12.70 2.29 21.14
N LYS A 51 -12.37 3.41 21.82
CA LYS A 51 -10.98 3.85 22.03
C LYS A 51 -10.24 2.89 22.97
N GLN A 52 -10.87 2.47 24.06
CA GLN A 52 -10.31 1.46 24.98
C GLN A 52 -10.10 0.12 24.28
N GLN A 53 -11.10 -0.39 23.55
CA GLN A 53 -10.97 -1.64 22.80
C GLN A 53 -9.84 -1.59 21.75
N ARG A 54 -9.63 -0.45 21.07
CA ARG A 54 -8.50 -0.29 20.15
C ARG A 54 -7.15 -0.32 20.88
N GLN A 55 -7.08 0.24 22.08
CA GLN A 55 -5.87 0.24 22.90
C GLN A 55 -5.57 -1.16 23.44
N GLU A 56 -6.59 -1.86 23.94
CA GLU A 56 -6.48 -3.26 24.40
C GLU A 56 -6.11 -4.21 23.26
N ASN A 57 -6.74 -4.08 22.09
CA ASN A 57 -6.35 -4.87 20.90
C ASN A 57 -4.92 -4.53 20.46
N ALA A 58 -4.50 -3.27 20.50
CA ALA A 58 -3.12 -2.90 20.18
C ALA A 58 -2.10 -3.48 21.17
N LEU A 59 -2.45 -3.58 22.46
CA LEU A 59 -1.63 -4.19 23.50
C LEU A 59 -1.58 -5.73 23.35
N SER A 60 -2.71 -6.39 23.11
CA SER A 60 -2.78 -7.84 22.88
C SER A 60 -2.02 -8.26 21.62
N ILE A 61 -2.09 -7.48 20.54
CA ILE A 61 -1.27 -7.69 19.32
C ILE A 61 0.23 -7.51 19.63
N SER A 62 0.59 -6.65 20.60
CA SER A 62 1.98 -6.38 20.96
C SER A 62 2.65 -7.49 21.78
N GLU A 63 1.89 -8.32 22.49
CA GLU A 63 2.46 -9.34 23.39
C GLU A 63 2.43 -10.74 22.75
N GLU A 64 1.33 -11.11 22.10
CA GLU A 64 1.17 -12.43 21.48
C GLU A 64 1.47 -12.40 19.98
N GLY A 65 1.12 -11.31 19.30
CA GLY A 65 1.36 -11.12 17.86
C GLY A 65 2.84 -10.95 17.52
N MET A 66 3.63 -10.23 18.35
CA MET A 66 5.08 -10.10 18.16
C MET A 66 5.85 -11.39 18.41
N ALA A 67 5.41 -12.22 19.37
CA ALA A 67 6.03 -13.52 19.65
C ALA A 67 5.79 -14.52 18.52
N ALA A 68 4.57 -14.54 17.94
CA ALA A 68 4.24 -15.36 16.78
C ALA A 68 4.98 -14.88 15.51
N LEU A 69 5.06 -13.57 15.25
CA LEU A 69 5.84 -12.99 14.14
C LEU A 69 7.35 -13.28 14.24
N LYS A 70 7.92 -13.34 15.44
CA LYS A 70 9.33 -13.75 15.63
C LYS A 70 9.54 -15.23 15.33
N LYS A 71 8.66 -16.11 15.82
CA LYS A 71 8.75 -17.55 15.56
C LYS A 71 8.49 -17.93 14.09
N ASP A 72 7.56 -17.26 13.41
CA ASP A 72 7.33 -17.48 11.97
C ASP A 72 8.48 -16.90 11.12
N LYS A 73 9.11 -15.79 11.52
CA LYS A 73 10.34 -15.28 10.88
C LYS A 73 11.54 -16.21 11.03
N GLU A 74 11.64 -16.95 12.14
CA GLU A 74 12.69 -17.94 12.34
C GLU A 74 12.40 -19.27 11.63
N ALA A 75 11.13 -19.66 11.47
CA ALA A 75 10.74 -20.92 10.83
C ALA A 75 10.52 -20.83 9.30
N LYS A 76 10.15 -19.65 8.76
CA LYS A 76 10.05 -19.37 7.32
C LYS A 76 11.22 -18.53 6.79
N ALA A 77 12.41 -18.75 7.35
CA ALA A 77 13.65 -18.47 6.64
C ALA A 77 13.96 -19.57 5.60
N GLU A 78 12.93 -20.18 4.99
CA GLU A 78 13.04 -20.74 3.65
C GLU A 78 13.33 -19.55 2.75
N LYS A 79 14.62 -19.31 2.53
CA LYS A 79 15.15 -18.27 1.67
C LYS A 79 14.38 -18.34 0.36
N THR A 80 13.51 -17.37 0.14
CA THR A 80 13.38 -16.78 -1.18
C THR A 80 14.29 -15.55 -1.14
N THR A 81 15.59 -15.79 -1.00
CA THR A 81 16.58 -14.72 -1.12
C THR A 81 16.81 -14.58 -2.61
N THR A 82 15.90 -13.89 -3.29
CA THR A 82 16.20 -13.45 -4.65
C THR A 82 17.16 -12.28 -4.51
N ASP A 83 18.46 -12.55 -4.64
CA ASP A 83 19.50 -11.54 -4.57
C ASP A 83 19.27 -10.56 -5.73
N THR A 84 18.67 -9.41 -5.42
CA THR A 84 18.50 -8.27 -6.32
C THR A 84 19.55 -7.20 -6.07
N ASP A 85 20.44 -7.39 -5.08
CA ASP A 85 21.43 -6.39 -4.67
C ASP A 85 22.39 -6.07 -5.82
N SER A 86 22.66 -7.04 -6.69
CA SER A 86 23.38 -6.88 -7.95
C SER A 86 22.72 -5.85 -8.87
N VAL A 87 21.43 -6.04 -9.15
CA VAL A 87 20.64 -5.19 -10.06
C VAL A 87 20.43 -3.81 -9.45
N ASP A 88 20.17 -3.75 -8.15
CA ASP A 88 19.93 -2.50 -7.45
C ASP A 88 21.21 -1.62 -7.39
N LYS A 89 22.39 -2.21 -7.16
CA LYS A 89 23.69 -1.51 -7.27
C LYS A 89 23.95 -0.97 -8.67
N GLU A 90 23.57 -1.72 -9.69
CA GLU A 90 23.75 -1.28 -11.08
C GLU A 90 22.80 -0.13 -11.43
N ILE A 91 21.55 -0.19 -10.96
CA ILE A 91 20.57 0.91 -11.09
C ILE A 91 21.08 2.17 -10.35
N GLU A 92 21.65 2.04 -9.16
CA GLU A 92 22.24 3.17 -8.43
C GLU A 92 23.38 3.82 -9.21
N ARG A 93 24.33 3.03 -9.72
CA ARG A 93 25.43 3.55 -10.55
C ARG A 93 24.93 4.28 -11.80
N LEU A 94 23.88 3.77 -12.45
CA LEU A 94 23.29 4.43 -13.61
C LEU A 94 22.58 5.75 -13.24
N LYS A 95 21.94 5.82 -12.07
CA LYS A 95 21.35 7.06 -11.54
C LYS A 95 22.42 8.10 -11.22
N GLU A 96 23.52 7.69 -10.59
CA GLU A 96 24.65 8.57 -10.29
C GLU A 96 25.29 9.10 -11.59
N LYS A 97 25.55 8.21 -12.56
CA LYS A 97 26.11 8.61 -13.87
C LYS A 97 25.19 9.59 -14.61
N LYS A 98 23.87 9.36 -14.57
CA LYS A 98 22.90 10.30 -15.12
C LYS A 98 22.99 11.68 -14.45
N ALA A 99 23.02 11.72 -13.12
CA ALA A 99 23.12 12.98 -12.38
C ALA A 99 24.42 13.74 -12.69
N GLU A 100 25.55 13.02 -12.83
CA GLU A 100 26.83 13.61 -13.22
C GLU A 100 26.79 14.19 -14.65
N LEU A 101 26.18 13.47 -15.60
CA LEU A 101 25.98 13.96 -16.98
C LEU A 101 25.06 15.18 -17.03
N GLU A 102 23.96 15.20 -16.26
CA GLU A 102 23.07 16.37 -16.13
C GLU A 102 23.81 17.58 -15.56
N GLN A 103 24.67 17.37 -14.56
CA GLN A 103 25.47 18.45 -13.99
C GLN A 103 26.50 18.98 -15.00
N LYS A 104 27.17 18.09 -15.74
CA LYS A 104 28.11 18.48 -16.81
C LYS A 104 27.39 19.24 -17.93
N LEU A 105 26.15 18.85 -18.27
CA LEU A 105 25.34 19.53 -19.29
C LEU A 105 25.05 21.00 -18.93
N ARG A 106 24.87 21.31 -17.63
CA ARG A 106 24.62 22.68 -17.15
C ARG A 106 25.80 23.62 -17.37
N THR A 107 27.02 23.08 -17.40
CA THR A 107 28.26 23.87 -17.51
C THR A 107 28.99 23.66 -18.84
N ALA A 108 28.47 22.82 -19.75
CA ALA A 108 29.12 22.45 -21.00
C ALA A 108 28.78 23.38 -22.18
N ASP A 109 29.75 23.51 -23.10
CA ASP A 109 29.61 24.24 -24.37
C ASP A 109 28.73 23.49 -25.39
N GLU A 110 28.17 24.20 -26.37
CA GLU A 110 27.25 23.68 -27.42
C GLU A 110 27.67 22.33 -28.01
N ALA A 111 28.95 22.18 -28.39
CA ALA A 111 29.48 20.98 -29.02
C ALA A 111 29.56 19.78 -28.05
N LYS A 112 29.84 20.03 -26.77
CA LYS A 112 29.90 19.01 -25.72
C LYS A 112 28.51 18.65 -25.21
N ARG A 113 27.56 19.60 -25.25
CA ARG A 113 26.17 19.36 -24.87
C ARG A 113 25.53 18.26 -25.70
N GLN A 114 25.72 18.26 -27.02
CA GLN A 114 25.18 17.21 -27.89
C GLN A 114 25.74 15.81 -27.57
N GLN A 115 27.04 15.72 -27.24
CA GLN A 115 27.67 14.46 -26.84
C GLN A 115 27.13 13.97 -25.48
N ILE A 116 27.04 14.87 -24.50
CA ILE A 116 26.51 14.55 -23.15
C ILE A 116 25.03 14.16 -23.23
N GLU A 117 24.25 14.80 -24.09
CA GLU A 117 22.82 14.49 -24.29
C GLU A 117 22.63 13.11 -24.95
N ALA A 118 23.48 12.75 -25.92
CA ALA A 118 23.50 11.41 -26.49
C ALA A 118 23.86 10.34 -25.45
N GLU A 119 24.88 10.58 -24.62
CA GLU A 119 25.26 9.69 -23.51
C GLU A 119 24.14 9.58 -22.47
N LEU A 120 23.45 10.67 -22.18
CA LEU A 120 22.34 10.71 -21.22
C LEU A 120 21.13 9.94 -21.72
N ASN A 121 20.83 10.00 -23.03
CA ASN A 121 19.81 9.17 -23.65
C ASN A 121 20.15 7.69 -23.61
N GLN A 122 21.42 7.32 -23.83
CA GLN A 122 21.87 5.95 -23.71
C GLN A 122 21.72 5.41 -22.27
N VAL A 123 22.15 6.19 -21.27
CA VAL A 123 22.01 5.83 -19.85
C VAL A 123 20.54 5.73 -19.44
N ASN A 124 19.66 6.62 -19.92
CA ASN A 124 18.22 6.54 -19.66
C ASN A 124 17.59 5.29 -20.26
N ALA A 125 17.93 4.93 -21.50
CA ALA A 125 17.42 3.73 -22.15
C ALA A 125 17.84 2.46 -21.39
N GLU A 126 19.09 2.40 -20.94
CA GLU A 126 19.61 1.31 -20.13
C GLU A 126 18.92 1.22 -18.76
N LEU A 127 18.69 2.37 -18.10
CA LEU A 127 18.01 2.44 -16.81
C LEU A 127 16.54 2.00 -16.92
N LEU A 128 15.84 2.37 -18.00
CA LEU A 128 14.47 1.92 -18.26
C LEU A 128 14.40 0.40 -18.48
N LEU A 129 15.36 -0.17 -19.22
CA LEU A 129 15.44 -1.61 -19.41
C LEU A 129 15.67 -2.33 -18.08
N LYS A 130 16.65 -1.88 -17.29
CA LYS A 130 17.04 -2.53 -16.02
C LYS A 130 16.02 -2.38 -14.88
N THR A 131 15.17 -1.35 -14.94
CA THR A 131 14.07 -1.14 -13.99
C THR A 131 12.82 -1.94 -14.34
N THR A 132 12.74 -2.51 -15.55
CA THR A 132 11.60 -3.34 -15.96
C THR A 132 11.62 -4.66 -15.18
N GLU A 133 10.45 -5.07 -14.70
CA GLU A 133 10.28 -6.28 -13.89
C GLU A 133 10.78 -7.56 -14.60
N SER A 134 10.72 -7.61 -15.93
CA SER A 134 11.28 -8.71 -16.72
C SER A 134 12.80 -8.82 -16.55
N TYR A 135 13.52 -7.69 -16.58
CA TYR A 135 14.96 -7.66 -16.39
C TYR A 135 15.34 -8.05 -14.96
N ARG A 136 14.60 -7.53 -13.97
CA ARG A 136 14.81 -7.91 -12.57
C ARG A 136 14.57 -9.40 -12.35
N ARG A 137 13.57 -10.01 -13.01
CA ARG A 137 13.32 -11.46 -12.88
C ARG A 137 14.36 -12.34 -13.55
N GLU A 138 14.89 -11.94 -14.71
CA GLU A 138 15.94 -12.70 -15.40
C GLU A 138 17.31 -12.56 -14.73
N HIS A 139 17.57 -11.43 -14.07
CA HIS A 139 18.84 -11.12 -13.43
C HIS A 139 18.84 -11.21 -11.90
N SER A 140 17.70 -11.55 -11.28
CA SER A 140 17.66 -11.84 -9.86
C SER A 140 17.87 -13.34 -9.65
N SER A 141 18.90 -13.65 -8.85
CA SER A 141 19.24 -15.04 -8.55
C SER A 141 18.26 -15.56 -7.48
N VAL A 142 17.28 -16.37 -7.90
CA VAL A 142 16.44 -17.13 -6.97
C VAL A 142 17.31 -18.20 -6.31
N TYR A 143 17.69 -18.01 -5.04
CA TYR A 143 18.26 -19.05 -4.18
C TYR A 143 17.23 -19.54 -3.19
#